data_AF-A0A0N0UWM7-F1
#
_entry.id   AF-A0A0N0UWM7-F1
#
_cell.length_a   1.000
_cell.length_b   1.000
_cell.length_c   1.000
_cell.angle_alpha   90.00
_cell.angle_beta   90.00
_cell.angle_gamma   90.00
#
_symmetry.space_group_name_H-M   'P 1'
#
loop_
_entity.id
_entity.type
_entity.pdbx_description
1 polymer ?
#
loop_
_entity_poly.entity_id
_entity_poly.type
_entity_poly.pdbx_seq_one_letter_code
_entity_poly.pdbx_strand_id
1 'polypeptide(L)'
;MNKWTLKWATTNLIERYLLSNGLFESIESIPEHYIEKLSKSFTSPRILNTTVQLNTLLSKNVQGDFNEVTKYNLHIIWGDSDRGYSAPSHLGKVDFVPYGHHFPLNHPSETANLVIKNSSTSR
;
A
#
# COMPACT_ATOMS: atom_id res chain seq x y z
N MET A 1 -2.47 -1.06 14.75
CA MET A 1 -3.11 -2.34 15.15
C MET A 1 -2.23 -3.10 16.13
N ASN A 2 -2.82 -3.77 17.12
CA ASN A 2 -2.06 -4.59 18.07
C ASN A 2 -2.04 -6.07 17.67
N LYS A 3 -1.20 -6.87 18.33
CA LYS A 3 -1.00 -8.30 18.04
C LYS A 3 -2.30 -9.12 18.09
N TRP A 4 -3.17 -8.84 19.06
CA TRP A 4 -4.41 -9.58 19.24
C TRP A 4 -5.42 -9.26 18.15
N THR A 5 -5.51 -7.99 17.72
CA THR A 5 -6.33 -7.59 16.57
C THR A 5 -5.95 -8.37 15.32
N LEU A 6 -4.66 -8.51 15.02
CA LEU A 6 -4.17 -9.26 13.85
C LEU A 6 -4.41 -10.76 13.98
N LYS A 7 -4.12 -11.34 15.16
CA LYS A 7 -4.25 -12.78 15.40
C LYS A 7 -5.70 -13.28 15.26
N TRP A 8 -6.67 -12.45 15.62
CA TRP A 8 -8.09 -12.78 15.59
C TRP A 8 -8.84 -12.09 14.45
N ALA A 9 -8.12 -11.52 13.47
CA ALA A 9 -8.74 -10.86 12.34
C ALA A 9 -9.52 -11.88 11.48
N THR A 10 -10.82 -11.65 11.34
CA THR A 10 -11.65 -12.43 10.41
C THR A 10 -11.49 -11.92 8.99
N THR A 11 -11.85 -12.74 8.01
CA THR A 11 -11.85 -12.35 6.59
C THR A 11 -12.66 -11.08 6.35
N ASN A 12 -13.87 -11.00 6.93
CA ASN A 12 -14.73 -9.81 6.85
C ASN A 12 -14.09 -8.57 7.50
N LEU A 13 -13.41 -8.72 8.65
CA LEU A 13 -12.70 -7.59 9.27
C LEU A 13 -11.58 -7.07 8.35
N ILE A 14 -10.83 -7.99 7.75
CA ILE A 14 -9.75 -7.66 6.80
C ILE A 14 -10.33 -6.96 5.57
N GLU A 15 -11.37 -7.52 4.96
CA GLU A 15 -12.05 -6.93 3.80
C GLU A 15 -12.52 -5.51 4.08
N ARG A 16 -13.25 -5.31 5.19
CA ARG A 16 -13.72 -4.00 5.60
C ARG A 16 -12.57 -3.01 5.79
N TYR A 17 -11.47 -3.46 6.39
CA TYR A 17 -10.27 -2.63 6.55
C TYR A 17 -9.67 -2.23 5.20
N LEU A 18 -9.55 -3.18 4.27
CA LEU A 18 -9.00 -2.94 2.94
C LEU A 18 -9.81 -1.88 2.18
N LEU A 19 -11.13 -2.03 2.16
CA LEU A 19 -12.03 -1.13 1.45
C LEU A 19 -12.18 0.22 2.15
N SER A 20 -12.26 0.25 3.48
CA SER A 20 -12.43 1.50 4.24
C SER A 20 -11.23 2.42 4.09
N ASN A 21 -10.02 1.86 4.02
CA ASN A 21 -8.79 2.62 3.84
C ASN A 21 -8.47 2.91 2.36
N GLY A 22 -9.34 2.49 1.43
CA GLY A 22 -9.10 2.72 0.01
C GLY A 22 -7.87 2.00 -0.53
N LEU A 23 -7.56 0.82 0.02
CA LEU A 23 -6.47 -0.01 -0.48
C LEU A 23 -6.88 -0.71 -1.78
N PHE A 24 -8.17 -1.03 -1.90
CA PHE A 24 -8.84 -1.51 -3.10
C PHE A 24 -10.15 -0.72 -3.28
N GLU A 25 -10.63 -0.62 -4.51
CA GLU A 25 -11.80 0.18 -4.91
C GLU A 25 -13.11 -0.53 -4.59
N SER A 26 -13.15 -1.86 -4.75
CA SER A 26 -14.30 -2.69 -4.47
C SER A 26 -13.88 -4.10 -4.05
N ILE A 27 -14.84 -4.94 -3.65
CA ILE A 27 -14.54 -6.33 -3.28
C ILE A 27 -14.08 -7.13 -4.50
N GLU A 28 -14.61 -6.83 -5.69
CA GLU A 28 -14.26 -7.48 -6.95
C GLU A 28 -12.85 -7.14 -7.41
N SER A 29 -12.30 -6.00 -6.96
CA SER A 29 -10.92 -5.62 -7.27
C SER A 29 -9.89 -6.25 -6.33
N ILE A 30 -10.32 -6.91 -5.25
CA ILE A 30 -9.41 -7.67 -4.39
C ILE A 30 -8.98 -8.95 -5.12
N PRO A 31 -7.67 -9.21 -5.31
CA PRO A 31 -7.22 -10.41 -5.99
C PRO A 31 -7.70 -11.70 -5.31
N GLU A 32 -7.97 -12.72 -6.12
CA GLU A 32 -8.39 -14.03 -5.63
C GLU A 32 -7.41 -14.56 -4.57
N HIS A 33 -7.95 -15.13 -3.49
CA HIS A 33 -7.21 -15.63 -2.33
C HIS A 33 -6.37 -14.58 -1.55
N TYR A 34 -6.41 -13.29 -1.88
CA TYR A 34 -5.62 -12.27 -1.18
C TYR A 34 -5.92 -12.23 0.33
N ILE A 35 -7.21 -12.14 0.69
CA ILE A 35 -7.66 -12.10 2.09
C ILE A 35 -7.32 -13.40 2.81
N GLU A 36 -7.49 -14.54 2.15
CA GLU A 36 -7.16 -15.85 2.72
C GLU A 36 -5.65 -15.96 3.01
N LYS A 37 -4.81 -15.53 2.07
CA LYS A 37 -3.36 -15.51 2.21
C LYS A 37 -2.91 -14.57 3.32
N LEU A 38 -3.52 -13.39 3.42
CA LEU A 38 -3.25 -12.44 4.49
C LEU A 38 -3.64 -13.01 5.86
N SER A 39 -4.83 -13.61 5.97
CA SER A 39 -5.32 -14.26 7.18
C SER A 39 -4.39 -15.39 7.62
N LYS A 40 -3.99 -16.28 6.69
CA LYS A 40 -3.04 -17.37 6.94
C LYS A 40 -1.68 -16.84 7.41
N SER A 41 -1.24 -15.70 6.91
CA SER A 41 0.03 -15.09 7.31
C SER A 41 0.06 -14.74 8.82
N PHE A 42 -1.07 -14.31 9.39
CA PHE A 42 -1.16 -14.01 10.83
C PHE A 42 -1.17 -15.25 11.74
N THR A 43 -1.37 -16.45 11.18
CA THR A 43 -1.25 -17.71 11.94
C THR A 43 0.21 -18.04 12.27
N SER A 44 1.16 -17.56 11.47
CA SER A 44 2.59 -17.72 11.74
C SER A 44 3.02 -16.76 12.85
N PRO A 45 3.51 -17.24 14.01
CA PRO A 45 3.96 -16.36 15.09
C PRO A 45 5.10 -15.44 14.65
N ARG A 46 5.97 -15.93 13.76
CA ARG A 46 7.08 -15.16 13.19
C ARG A 46 6.55 -13.97 12.39
N ILE A 47 5.68 -14.22 11.41
CA ILE A 47 5.13 -13.16 10.55
C ILE A 47 4.32 -12.18 11.41
N LEU A 48 3.45 -12.67 12.29
CA LEU A 48 2.64 -11.84 13.18
C LEU A 48 3.49 -10.90 14.03
N ASN A 49 4.53 -11.42 14.69
CA ASN A 49 5.40 -10.61 15.54
C ASN A 49 6.16 -9.56 14.72
N THR A 50 6.69 -9.94 13.54
CA THR A 50 7.37 -9.00 12.64
C THR A 50 6.43 -7.89 12.16
N THR A 51 5.20 -8.21 11.76
CA THR A 51 4.20 -7.20 11.35
C THR A 51 3.89 -6.22 12.50
N VAL A 52 3.72 -6.70 13.73
CA VAL A 52 3.49 -5.84 14.90
C VAL A 52 4.67 -4.93 15.19
N GLN A 53 5.90 -5.46 15.10
CA GLN A 53 7.12 -4.68 15.31
C GLN A 53 7.27 -3.59 14.25
N LEU A 54 7.10 -3.93 12.97
CA LEU A 54 7.15 -2.95 11.87
C LEU A 54 6.10 -1.86 12.03
N ASN A 55 4.85 -2.23 12.33
CA ASN A 55 3.80 -1.24 12.60
C ASN A 55 4.15 -0.31 13.76
N THR A 56 4.76 -0.85 14.83
CA THR A 56 5.20 -0.05 15.97
C THR A 56 6.31 0.92 15.57
N LEU A 57 7.28 0.48 14.77
CA LEU A 57 8.36 1.32 14.26
C LEU A 57 7.83 2.43 13.34
N LEU A 58 6.97 2.08 12.39
CA LEU A 58 6.41 3.03 11.42
C LEU A 58 5.41 4.01 12.06
N SER A 59 4.70 3.61 13.11
CA SER A 59 3.78 4.49 13.84
C SER A 59 4.46 5.59 14.65
N LYS A 60 5.78 5.49 14.91
CA LYS A 60 6.51 6.41 15.79
C LYS A 60 6.87 7.76 15.15
N ASN A 61 6.10 8.25 14.17
CA ASN A 61 6.45 9.45 13.38
C ASN A 61 7.91 9.42 12.92
N VAL A 62 8.40 8.24 12.51
CA VAL A 62 9.71 8.14 11.87
C VAL A 62 9.56 8.76 10.49
N GLN A 63 9.71 10.08 10.42
CA GLN A 63 9.97 10.76 9.17
C GLN A 63 11.43 10.46 8.84
N GLY A 64 11.65 9.54 7.90
CA GLY A 64 12.96 9.37 7.31
C GLY A 64 13.45 10.71 6.76
N ASP A 65 14.74 10.97 6.82
CA ASP A 65 15.32 12.10 6.11
C ASP A 65 15.30 11.79 4.61
N PHE A 66 14.34 12.37 3.90
CA PHE A 66 14.19 12.25 2.45
C PHE A 66 14.75 13.47 1.69
N ASN A 67 15.46 14.39 2.36
CA ASN A 67 16.03 15.58 1.71
C ASN A 67 17.05 15.22 0.63
N GLU A 68 17.74 14.09 0.76
CA GLU A 68 18.63 13.59 -0.28
C GLU A 68 17.85 13.02 -1.49
N VAL A 69 16.63 12.56 -1.26
CA VAL A 69 15.80 11.95 -2.31
C VAL A 69 15.21 13.00 -3.23
N THR A 70 14.93 14.21 -2.74
CA THR A 70 14.45 15.33 -3.56
C THR A 70 15.48 15.80 -4.59
N LYS A 71 16.75 15.39 -4.49
CA LYS A 71 17.77 15.63 -5.52
C LYS A 71 17.51 14.82 -6.79
N TYR A 72 16.75 13.73 -6.68
CA TYR A 72 16.29 12.95 -7.82
C TYR A 72 14.95 13.50 -8.28
N ASN A 73 14.76 13.67 -9.59
CA ASN A 73 13.47 14.03 -10.17
C ASN A 73 12.51 12.84 -10.04
N LEU A 74 11.98 12.62 -8.83
CA LEU A 74 11.09 11.52 -8.57
C LEU A 74 9.78 11.70 -9.32
N HIS A 75 9.37 10.62 -9.98
CA HIS A 75 8.05 10.50 -10.54
C HIS A 75 7.30 9.41 -9.77
N ILE A 76 6.22 9.83 -9.12
CA ILE A 76 5.43 9.03 -8.18
C ILE A 76 4.07 8.77 -8.83
N ILE A 77 3.64 7.51 -8.84
CA ILE A 77 2.29 7.13 -9.25
C ILE A 77 1.50 6.86 -7.97
N TRP A 78 0.32 7.47 -7.84
CA TRP A 78 -0.45 7.40 -6.60
C TRP A 78 -1.92 7.13 -6.85
N GLY A 79 -2.51 6.19 -6.11
CA GLY A 79 -3.94 5.91 -6.16
C GLY A 79 -4.75 7.02 -5.47
N ASP A 80 -5.66 7.66 -6.19
CA ASP A 80 -6.47 8.76 -5.66
C ASP A 80 -7.56 8.31 -4.66
N SER A 81 -7.80 7.01 -4.59
CA SER A 81 -8.78 6.41 -3.68
C SER A 81 -8.16 6.02 -2.34
N ASP A 82 -6.82 6.14 -2.17
CA ASP A 82 -6.14 5.90 -0.90
C ASP A 82 -6.59 6.89 0.18
N ARG A 83 -7.08 6.35 1.29
CA ARG A 83 -7.53 7.12 2.46
C ARG A 83 -6.63 6.91 3.69
N GLY A 84 -5.68 5.97 3.60
CA GLY A 84 -4.73 5.67 4.67
C GLY A 84 -3.51 6.59 4.66
N TYR A 85 -3.11 7.06 3.47
CA TYR A 85 -1.92 7.89 3.28
C TYR A 85 -2.18 9.07 2.34
N SER A 86 -1.33 10.09 2.45
CA SER A 86 -1.31 11.22 1.52
C SER A 86 -0.17 11.07 0.53
N ALA A 87 -0.42 11.44 -0.73
CA ALA A 87 0.61 11.45 -1.75
C ALA A 87 1.77 12.37 -1.34
N PRO A 88 3.04 11.92 -1.43
CA PRO A 88 4.19 12.69 -1.01
C PRO A 88 4.62 13.67 -2.11
N SER A 89 3.77 14.63 -2.44
CA SER A 89 4.01 15.64 -3.50
C SER A 89 5.23 16.53 -3.24
N HIS A 90 5.66 16.64 -1.98
CA HIS A 90 6.89 17.34 -1.61
C HIS A 90 8.17 16.63 -2.08
N LEU A 91 8.09 15.35 -2.45
CA LEU A 91 9.23 14.56 -2.90
C LEU A 91 9.43 14.57 -4.43
N GLY A 92 8.43 14.97 -5.21
CA GLY A 92 8.50 14.97 -6.67
C GLY A 92 7.16 15.09 -7.36
N LYS A 93 7.15 14.86 -8.68
CA LYS A 93 5.93 14.90 -9.49
C LYS A 93 5.05 13.69 -9.15
N VAL A 94 3.77 13.93 -8.89
CA VAL A 94 2.78 12.87 -8.64
C VAL A 94 1.79 12.79 -9.80
N ASP A 95 1.66 11.61 -10.41
CA ASP A 95 0.56 11.27 -11.31
C ASP A 95 -0.47 10.44 -10.55
N PHE A 96 -1.70 10.94 -10.47
CA PHE A 96 -2.80 10.25 -9.82
C PHE A 96 -3.49 9.27 -10.77
N VAL A 97 -3.89 8.11 -10.24
CA VAL A 97 -4.66 7.08 -10.94
C VAL A 97 -5.94 6.78 -10.16
N PRO A 98 -7.05 6.42 -10.86
CA PRO A 98 -8.37 6.23 -10.24
C PRO A 98 -8.50 4.88 -9.52
N TYR A 99 -7.52 4.56 -8.67
CA TYR A 99 -7.35 3.26 -8.03
C TYR A 99 -7.00 3.42 -6.54
N GLY A 100 -7.13 2.34 -5.77
CA GLY A 100 -6.71 2.26 -4.38
C GLY A 100 -5.20 2.13 -4.22
N HIS A 101 -4.70 2.18 -2.99
CA HIS A 101 -3.26 2.13 -2.71
C HIS A 101 -2.57 0.87 -3.26
N HIS A 102 -3.26 -0.27 -3.27
CA HIS A 102 -2.73 -1.55 -3.75
C HIS A 102 -2.95 -1.78 -5.24
N PHE A 103 -3.26 -0.75 -6.04
CA PHE A 103 -3.48 -0.85 -7.48
C PHE A 103 -2.43 -1.67 -8.27
N PRO A 104 -1.13 -1.75 -7.88
CA PRO A 104 -0.20 -2.65 -8.56
C PRO A 104 -0.57 -4.13 -8.49
N LEU A 105 -1.37 -4.53 -7.50
CA LEU A 105 -1.80 -5.91 -7.32
C LEU A 105 -3.04 -6.25 -8.16
N ASN A 106 -3.99 -5.32 -8.31
CA ASN A 106 -5.25 -5.52 -9.04
C ASN A 106 -5.29 -4.90 -10.44
N HIS A 107 -4.38 -3.99 -10.76
CA HIS A 107 -4.16 -3.40 -12.08
C HIS A 107 -2.69 -3.54 -12.53
N PRO A 108 -2.12 -4.76 -12.57
CA PRO A 108 -0.69 -4.97 -12.82
C PRO A 108 -0.25 -4.52 -14.22
N SER A 109 -1.08 -4.74 -15.25
CA SER A 109 -0.76 -4.36 -16.63
C SER A 109 -0.75 -2.84 -16.82
N GLU A 110 -1.75 -2.15 -16.28
CA GLU A 110 -1.85 -0.69 -16.28
C GLU A 110 -0.70 -0.08 -15.50
N THR A 111 -0.38 -0.64 -14.33
CA THR A 111 0.77 -0.21 -13.52
C THR A 111 2.07 -0.34 -14.29
N ALA A 112 2.31 -1.48 -14.94
CA ALA A 112 3.52 -1.69 -15.75
C ALA A 112 3.61 -0.67 -16.90
N ASN A 113 2.51 -0.40 -17.60
CA ASN A 113 2.47 0.57 -18.68
C ASN A 113 2.80 1.99 -18.19
N LEU A 114 2.30 2.40 -17.03
CA LEU A 114 2.62 3.69 -16.42
C LEU A 114 4.12 3.81 -16.07
N VAL A 115 4.69 2.76 -15.47
CA VAL A 115 6.13 2.72 -15.16
C VAL A 115 6.98 2.82 -16.44
N ILE A 116 6.64 2.07 -17.49
CA ILE A 116 7.37 2.11 -18.77
C ILE A 116 7.27 3.50 -19.42
N LYS A 117 6.07 4.08 -19.49
CA LYS A 117 5.85 5.42 -20.04
C LYS A 117 6.70 6.47 -19.32
N ASN A 118 6.69 6.46 -17.99
CA ASN A 118 7.41 7.43 -17.17
C ASN A 118 8.93 7.24 -17.25
N SER A 119 9.41 6.00 -17.41
CA SER A 119 10.83 5.72 -17.65
C SER A 119 11.33 6.22 -19.02
N SER A 120 10.44 6.24 -20.02
CA SER A 120 10.77 6.64 -21.40
C SER A 120 10.73 8.16 -21.61
N THR A 121 9.99 8.89 -20.76
CA THR A 121 9.83 10.35 -20.83
C THR A 121 10.94 11.10 -20.07
N SER A 122 11.79 10.38 -19.33
CA SER A 122 12.89 10.93 -18.52
C SER A 122 14.25 10.91 -19.24
N ARG A 123 14.26 10.71 -20.56
CA ARG A 123 15.43 10.85 -21.45
C ARG A 123 15.27 12.10 -22.30
#